data_AF-A0A5T4QJ00-F1
#
_entry.id   AF-A0A5T4QJ00-F1
#
_cell.length_a   1.000
_cell.length_b   1.000
_cell.length_c   1.000
_cell.angle_alpha   90.00
_cell.angle_beta   90.00
_cell.angle_gamma   90.00
#
_symmetry.space_group_name_H-M   'P 1'
#
loop_
_entity.id
_entity.type
_entity.pdbx_description
1 polymer ?
#
loop_
_entity_poly.entity_id
_entity_poly.type
_entity_poly.pdbx_seq_one_letter_code
_entity_poly.pdbx_strand_id
1 'polypeptide(L)' 'MFALADINSFYASCEKVFRPDLRNEPVIVLSNNDGCVIA' A
#
# COMPACT_ATOMS: atom_id res chain seq x y z
N MET A 1 -16.97 11.05 22.61
CA MET A 1 -17.27 10.31 21.36
C MET A 1 -15.97 10.07 20.63
N PHE A 2 -15.75 8.88 20.06
CA PHE A 2 -14.52 8.53 19.33
C PHE A 2 -14.86 7.95 17.96
N ALA A 3 -13.96 8.10 16.99
CA ALA A 3 -14.03 7.53 15.66
C ALA A 3 -12.67 6.95 15.26
N LEU A 4 -12.67 5.86 14.50
CA LEU A 4 -11.48 5.22 13.93
C LEU A 4 -11.52 5.36 12.41
N ALA A 5 -10.41 5.80 11.82
CA ALA A 5 -10.21 5.83 10.38
C ALA A 5 -9.01 4.95 10.03
N ASP A 6 -9.19 4.09 9.03
CA ASP A 6 -8.17 3.17 8.53
C ASP A 6 -8.15 3.20 7.00
N ILE A 7 -7.03 2.83 6.39
CA ILE A 7 -6.82 2.92 4.94
C ILE A 7 -6.62 1.52 4.37
N ASN A 8 -7.36 1.22 3.30
CA ASN A 8 -7.22 -0.03 2.57
C ASN A 8 -5.80 -0.16 1.99
N SER A 9 -5.05 -1.16 2.48
CA SER A 9 -3.69 -1.49 2.00
C SER A 9 -2.80 -0.25 1.87
N PHE A 10 -2.61 0.50 2.95
CA PHE A 10 -2.02 1.84 2.96
C PHE A 10 -0.80 2.01 2.04
N TYR A 11 0.26 1.22 2.21
CA TYR A 11 1.47 1.38 1.40
C TYR A 11 1.22 1.09 -0.09
N ALA A 12 0.49 0.02 -0.43
CA ALA A 12 0.16 -0.29 -1.81
C ALA A 12 -0.73 0.78 -2.46
N SER A 13 -1.68 1.33 -1.70
CA SER A 13 -2.54 2.43 -2.13
C SER A 13 -1.75 3.72 -2.36
N CYS A 14 -0.78 4.05 -1.49
CA CYS A 14 0.12 5.17 -1.70
C CYS A 14 0.92 5.01 -3.00
N GLU A 15 1.52 3.84 -3.25
CA GLU A 15 2.23 3.56 -4.49
C GLU A 15 1.33 3.80 -5.71
N LYS A 16 0.09 3.30 -5.73
CA LYS A 16 -0.85 3.50 -6.85
C LYS A 16 -1.30 4.96 -7.06
N VAL A 17 -1.21 5.80 -6.02
CA VAL A 17 -1.48 7.25 -6.12
C VAL A 17 -0.33 7.96 -6.83
N PHE A 18 0.91 7.67 -6.44
CA PHE A 18 2.11 8.32 -6.98
C PHE A 18 2.65 7.67 -8.26
N ARG A 19 2.26 6.42 -8.53
CA ARG A 19 2.53 5.64 -9.74
C ARG A 19 1.22 5.23 -10.41
N PRO A 20 0.59 6.14 -11.18
CA PRO A 20 -0.71 5.88 -11.80
C PRO A 20 -0.72 4.68 -12.75
N ASP A 21 0.44 4.34 -13.30
CA ASP A 21 0.67 3.17 -14.13
C ASP A 21 0.40 1.84 -13.39
N LEU A 22 0.50 1.82 -12.05
CA LEU A 22 0.27 0.63 -11.24
C LEU A 22 -1.19 0.45 -10.79
N ARG A 23 -2.11 1.34 -11.16
CA ARG A 23 -3.50 1.32 -10.62
C ARG A 23 -4.22 0.00 -10.87
N ASN A 24 -4.08 -0.54 -12.08
CA ASN A 24 -4.71 -1.79 -12.51
C ASN A 24 -3.79 -3.01 -12.34
N GLU A 25 -2.58 -2.80 -11.83
CA GLU A 25 -1.61 -3.85 -11.64
C GLU A 25 -1.67 -4.42 -10.22
N PRO A 26 -1.35 -5.72 -10.05
CA PRO A 26 -1.09 -6.29 -8.74
C PRO A 26 0.20 -5.68 -8.15
N VAL A 27 0.12 -5.22 -6.90
CA VAL A 27 1.23 -4.55 -6.20
C VAL A 27 1.44 -5.23 -4.86
N ILE A 28 2.70 -5.48 -4.52
CA ILE A 28 3.14 -5.85 -3.16
C ILE A 28 4.21 -4.86 -2.70
N VAL A 29 4.26 -4.59 -1.40
CA VAL A 29 5.29 -3.74 -0.80
C VAL A 29 6.17 -4.59 0.11
N LEU A 30 7.49 -4.50 -0.07
CA LEU A 30 8.47 -5.23 0.74
C LEU A 30 9.08 -4.31 1.81
N SER A 31 9.34 -4.86 3.00
CA SER A 31 10.20 -4.22 3.99
C SER A 31 11.66 -4.39 3.61
N ASN A 32 12.43 -3.29 3.59
CA ASN A 32 13.91 -3.30 3.65
C ASN A 32 14.65 -4.33 2.78
N ASN A 33 14.05 -4.76 1.66
CA ASN A 33 14.52 -5.86 0.83
C ASN A 33 14.83 -7.17 1.62
N ASP A 34 14.16 -7.39 2.76
CA ASP A 34 14.33 -8.55 3.64
C ASP A 34 13.44 -9.75 3.25
N GLY A 35 12.62 -9.58 2.21
CA GLY A 35 11.67 -10.58 1.72
C GLY A 35 10.33 -10.58 2.44
N CYS A 36 10.11 -9.71 3.42
CA CYS A 36 8.85 -9.59 4.14
C CYS A 36 7.86 -8.69 3.37
N VAL A 37 6.67 -9.21 3.08
CA VAL A 37 5.57 -8.46 2.46
C VAL A 37 4.79 -7.71 3.55
N ILE A 38 4.67 -6.39 3.39
CA ILE A 38 4.04 -5.51 4.38
C ILE A 38 2.75 -4.85 3.91
N ALA A 39 2.42 -4.88 2.60
CA ALA A 39 1.14 -4.42 2.05
C ALA A 39 0.89 -4.98 0.66
#